data_AF-A0A976Q193-F1
#
_entry.id   AF-A0A976Q193-F1
#
_cell.length_a   1.000
_cell.length_b   1.000
_cell.length_c   1.000
_cell.angle_alpha   90.00
_cell.angle_beta   90.00
_cell.angle_gamma   90.00
#
_symmetry.space_group_name_H-M   'P 1'
#
loop_
_entity.id
_entity.type
_entity.pdbx_description
1 polymer ?
#
loop_
_entity_poly.entity_id
_entity_poly.type
_entity_poly.pdbx_seq_one_letter_code
_entity_poly.pdbx_strand_id
1 'polypeptide(L)'
;MTRKFCSVLLTTALACLPGCGDKDKAEDAKAKDSRSDVAASKRTGKTGKKGKKAQKKKDEASESSKVASPEPKAPTTAAGHLQWLKYVPAEADSVGQIDIKRLSSTEIWKSNREALTNDVDGRRVLAALEACKLDVDALESLTLGRLGEQLVLVIVGPGLTKIDNFACMRDAVKADGQADAWKVEERDGEKVVVFANEAAPEQPMVGRIANGEAFVVANEGWQTAVKALIAGSGKPASGGPLKDLVARADTSRTVWLATKLSSEDRNQLEPPFNEIQDVVASLDLGKGLALDVGARVGDAKQVDSIKTQAEVTYSQYKGLALMMGVPESITNKVAFSAKGDQVVMSLALTEAERTQLETLGEQAVAAQAQAAAAPTSAGSGATAAPGAGQATSETGSKPAKPAGAAAKAKPADGAKAKPADGAKAKAADAAKAKAKPVDAAKAKAKPAETGR
;
A
#
# COMPACT_ATOMS: atom_id res chain seq x y z
N MET A 1 -7.62 23.32 -4.13
CA MET A 1 -7.28 22.00 -4.69
C MET A 1 -6.03 21.39 -4.03
N THR A 2 -5.50 22.01 -2.96
CA THR A 2 -4.15 21.74 -2.43
C THR A 2 -4.09 20.67 -1.35
N ARG A 3 -5.21 20.41 -0.64
CA ARG A 3 -5.33 19.23 0.26
C ARG A 3 -5.18 17.90 -0.47
N LYS A 4 -5.32 17.87 -1.80
CA LYS A 4 -5.17 16.65 -2.57
C LYS A 4 -3.73 16.23 -2.77
N PHE A 5 -2.71 17.08 -2.62
CA PHE A 5 -1.35 16.72 -3.05
C PHE A 5 -0.49 16.08 -1.95
N CYS A 6 -0.52 16.63 -0.73
CA CYS A 6 0.05 15.95 0.44
C CYS A 6 -0.72 14.67 0.78
N SER A 7 -2.03 14.68 0.54
CA SER A 7 -2.82 13.44 0.50
C SER A 7 -2.30 12.55 -0.63
N VAL A 8 -2.17 12.96 -1.89
CA VAL A 8 -1.74 12.05 -2.97
C VAL A 8 -0.35 11.45 -2.76
N LEU A 9 0.66 12.15 -2.24
CA LEU A 9 1.96 11.47 -1.97
C LEU A 9 1.89 10.47 -0.82
N LEU A 10 1.15 10.80 0.26
CA LEU A 10 0.97 9.90 1.41
C LEU A 10 -0.04 8.78 1.11
N THR A 11 -1.16 9.12 0.47
CA THR A 11 -2.26 8.28 -0.03
C THR A 11 -1.84 7.44 -1.22
N THR A 12 -0.90 7.82 -2.09
CA THR A 12 -0.38 6.92 -3.13
C THR A 12 0.66 5.97 -2.54
N ALA A 13 1.50 6.44 -1.61
CA ALA A 13 2.36 5.54 -0.82
C ALA A 13 1.52 4.56 0.05
N LEU A 14 0.36 5.00 0.56
CA LEU A 14 -0.58 4.19 1.35
C LEU A 14 -1.59 3.39 0.49
N ALA A 15 -1.96 3.85 -0.72
CA ALA A 15 -2.90 3.16 -1.62
C ALA A 15 -2.23 2.08 -2.46
N CYS A 16 -0.89 2.08 -2.54
CA CYS A 16 -0.13 0.92 -2.98
C CYS A 16 -0.10 -0.20 -1.92
N LEU A 17 -0.65 0.02 -0.70
CA LEU A 17 -0.87 -1.03 0.29
C LEU A 17 -2.31 -1.56 0.15
N PRO A 18 -2.52 -2.87 -0.04
CA PRO A 18 -3.85 -3.44 0.06
C PRO A 18 -4.42 -3.18 1.47
N GLY A 19 -5.64 -2.62 1.52
CA GLY A 19 -6.43 -2.51 2.76
C GLY A 19 -6.85 -1.10 3.22
N CYS A 20 -6.44 -0.01 2.58
CA CYS A 20 -6.87 1.35 2.97
C CYS A 20 -8.16 1.85 2.26
N GLY A 21 -9.00 0.95 1.74
CA GLY A 21 -10.31 1.29 1.17
C GLY A 21 -11.43 1.19 2.21
N ASP A 22 -12.30 2.19 2.27
CA ASP A 22 -13.46 2.34 3.17
C ASP A 22 -14.15 1.00 3.50
N LYS A 23 -13.92 0.47 4.71
CA LYS A 23 -14.61 -0.73 5.25
C LYS A 23 -16.06 -0.42 5.68
N ASP A 24 -16.46 0.84 5.71
CA ASP A 24 -17.74 1.28 6.28
C ASP A 24 -18.99 1.01 5.41
N LYS A 25 -18.85 0.41 4.22
CA LYS A 25 -20.01 0.09 3.35
C LYS A 25 -20.38 -1.39 3.26
N ALA A 26 -19.70 -2.28 3.98
CA ALA A 26 -19.93 -3.71 3.89
C ALA A 26 -20.95 -4.29 4.90
N GLU A 27 -21.37 -3.55 5.93
CA GLU A 27 -22.28 -4.10 6.96
C GLU A 27 -23.78 -3.93 6.69
N ASP A 28 -24.21 -3.08 5.76
CA ASP A 28 -25.66 -2.83 5.52
C ASP A 28 -26.31 -3.72 4.45
N ALA A 29 -25.58 -4.66 3.84
CA ALA A 29 -26.08 -5.47 2.71
C ALA A 29 -26.38 -6.94 3.03
N LYS A 30 -26.49 -7.35 4.30
CA LYS A 30 -26.89 -8.72 4.69
C LYS A 30 -28.18 -8.79 5.49
N ALA A 31 -29.27 -8.34 4.87
CA ALA A 31 -30.62 -8.76 5.25
C ALA A 31 -31.60 -8.61 4.08
N LYS A 32 -31.57 -9.52 3.09
CA LYS A 32 -32.76 -9.97 2.33
C LYS A 32 -32.42 -11.06 1.31
N ASP A 33 -33.28 -12.09 1.36
CA ASP A 33 -33.68 -13.05 0.34
C ASP A 33 -32.79 -14.22 -0.14
N SER A 34 -33.04 -15.37 0.49
CA SER A 34 -33.80 -16.52 -0.06
C SER A 34 -33.61 -16.99 -1.52
N ARG A 35 -33.14 -18.24 -1.63
CA ARG A 35 -33.63 -19.35 -2.49
C ARG A 35 -33.73 -19.13 -4.02
N SER A 36 -32.96 -19.93 -4.75
CA SER A 36 -33.43 -20.66 -5.95
C SER A 36 -32.52 -21.87 -6.22
N ASP A 37 -33.06 -23.07 -6.02
CA ASP A 37 -32.52 -24.32 -6.54
C ASP A 37 -32.79 -24.42 -8.06
N VAL A 38 -31.79 -24.82 -8.87
CA VAL A 38 -32.04 -25.45 -10.18
C VAL A 38 -31.06 -26.61 -10.37
N ALA A 39 -31.62 -27.79 -10.53
CA ALA A 39 -30.95 -29.01 -10.91
C ALA A 39 -31.05 -29.27 -12.43
N ALA A 40 -29.99 -29.92 -12.94
CA ALA A 40 -29.92 -30.80 -14.11
C ALA A 40 -30.07 -30.22 -15.54
N SER A 41 -29.05 -30.45 -16.39
CA SER A 41 -29.17 -31.40 -17.51
C SER A 41 -27.83 -31.69 -18.20
N LYS A 42 -27.43 -32.96 -18.22
CA LYS A 42 -26.39 -33.52 -19.10
C LYS A 42 -26.99 -33.70 -20.50
N ARG A 43 -26.30 -33.23 -21.55
CA ARG A 43 -26.46 -33.76 -22.91
C ARG A 43 -25.12 -33.97 -23.59
N THR A 44 -24.83 -35.24 -23.82
CA THR A 44 -23.85 -35.78 -24.76
C THR A 44 -24.32 -35.57 -26.20
N GLY A 45 -23.43 -35.12 -27.09
CA GLY A 45 -23.66 -35.07 -28.53
C GLY A 45 -22.32 -35.04 -29.29
N LYS A 46 -22.11 -36.08 -30.11
CA LYS A 46 -20.90 -36.37 -30.90
C LYS A 46 -21.21 -36.12 -32.39
N THR A 47 -20.16 -35.88 -33.18
CA THR A 47 -20.00 -36.08 -34.66
C THR A 47 -20.24 -34.94 -35.67
N GLY A 48 -19.29 -34.86 -36.62
CA GLY A 48 -19.35 -34.17 -37.94
C GLY A 48 -18.26 -33.09 -38.11
N LYS A 49 -17.02 -33.35 -38.54
CA LYS A 49 -16.46 -33.84 -39.83
C LYS A 49 -16.54 -32.84 -41.01
N LYS A 50 -15.34 -32.40 -41.43
CA LYS A 50 -14.86 -31.93 -42.76
C LYS A 50 -15.26 -30.54 -43.28
N GLY A 51 -14.24 -29.70 -43.44
CA GLY A 51 -14.22 -28.55 -44.34
C GLY A 51 -12.79 -28.01 -44.53
N LYS A 52 -12.02 -28.63 -45.42
CA LYS A 52 -10.65 -28.26 -45.82
C LYS A 52 -10.74 -27.19 -46.91
N LYS A 53 -10.30 -25.96 -46.67
CA LYS A 53 -9.91 -25.02 -47.73
C LYS A 53 -8.58 -24.37 -47.40
N ALA A 54 -7.63 -24.60 -48.29
CA ALA A 54 -6.32 -24.01 -48.32
C ALA A 54 -6.45 -22.54 -48.74
N GLN A 55 -5.81 -21.64 -47.99
CA GLN A 55 -5.55 -20.29 -48.42
C GLN A 55 -4.04 -20.04 -48.28
N LYS A 56 -3.45 -19.77 -49.44
CA LYS A 56 -2.02 -19.54 -49.72
C LYS A 56 -1.82 -18.04 -49.89
N LYS A 57 -0.63 -17.54 -49.53
CA LYS A 57 -0.10 -16.16 -49.62
C LYS A 57 -0.64 -15.22 -48.54
N LYS A 58 0.16 -14.38 -47.88
CA LYS A 58 1.34 -13.65 -48.38
C LYS A 58 2.22 -13.28 -47.18
N ASP A 59 3.49 -13.70 -47.19
CA ASP A 59 4.49 -13.24 -46.22
C ASP A 59 4.90 -11.80 -46.58
N GLU A 60 4.38 -10.83 -45.83
CA GLU A 60 4.96 -9.49 -45.73
C GLU A 60 5.74 -9.45 -44.42
N ALA A 61 7.07 -9.42 -44.57
CA ALA A 61 8.01 -9.24 -43.48
C ALA A 61 7.81 -7.83 -42.88
N SER A 62 6.97 -7.77 -41.86
CA SER A 62 6.98 -6.68 -40.88
C SER A 62 8.24 -6.83 -40.05
N GLU A 63 9.23 -5.98 -40.34
CA GLU A 63 10.42 -5.75 -39.54
C GLU A 63 10.00 -5.06 -38.22
N SER A 64 9.34 -5.82 -37.33
CA SER A 64 9.00 -5.35 -36.00
C SER A 64 10.29 -5.29 -35.20
N SER A 65 10.72 -4.06 -34.91
CA SER A 65 11.83 -3.76 -34.00
C SER A 65 11.71 -4.59 -32.73
N LYS A 66 12.59 -5.57 -32.60
CA LYS A 66 12.78 -6.37 -31.38
C LYS A 66 13.36 -5.44 -30.31
N VAL A 67 12.51 -4.64 -29.69
CA VAL A 67 12.84 -3.93 -28.44
C VAL A 67 13.10 -5.04 -27.44
N ALA A 68 14.38 -5.28 -27.14
CA ALA A 68 14.77 -6.23 -26.12
C ALA A 68 14.10 -5.83 -24.81
N SER A 69 13.15 -6.65 -24.36
CA SER A 69 12.55 -6.50 -23.04
C SER A 69 13.71 -6.50 -22.04
N PRO A 70 13.90 -5.44 -21.24
CA PRO A 70 15.02 -5.37 -20.33
C PRO A 70 14.93 -6.57 -19.37
N GLU A 71 15.93 -7.44 -19.39
CA GLU A 71 16.01 -8.50 -18.38
C GLU A 71 16.00 -7.84 -16.99
N PRO A 72 15.17 -8.33 -16.05
CA PRO A 72 15.15 -7.81 -14.70
C PRO A 72 16.53 -8.00 -14.08
N LYS A 73 17.26 -6.89 -13.91
CA LYS A 73 18.59 -6.90 -13.30
C LYS A 73 18.48 -7.45 -11.87
N ALA A 74 19.49 -8.22 -11.46
CA ALA A 74 19.57 -8.66 -10.07
C ALA A 74 19.58 -7.42 -9.13
N PRO A 75 18.83 -7.47 -8.01
CA PRO A 75 18.76 -6.35 -7.08
C PRO A 75 20.17 -6.02 -6.57
N THR A 76 20.56 -4.76 -6.67
CA THR A 76 21.84 -4.28 -6.13
C THR A 76 21.55 -3.66 -4.77
N THR A 77 22.11 -4.19 -3.68
CA THR A 77 21.89 -3.60 -2.34
C THR A 77 22.84 -2.43 -2.14
N ALA A 78 22.33 -1.20 -2.11
CA ALA A 78 23.10 -0.06 -1.64
C ALA A 78 23.02 0.01 -0.10
N ALA A 79 24.17 -0.12 0.56
CA ALA A 79 24.30 -0.40 2.00
C ALA A 79 23.63 0.65 2.93
N GLY A 80 23.34 1.85 2.45
CA GLY A 80 22.67 2.90 3.23
C GLY A 80 21.15 2.77 3.34
N HIS A 81 20.46 2.12 2.38
CA HIS A 81 19.00 2.18 2.30
C HIS A 81 18.27 1.19 3.22
N LEU A 82 18.97 0.32 3.95
CA LEU A 82 18.35 -0.65 4.84
C LEU A 82 18.57 -0.34 6.32
N GLN A 83 19.42 0.63 6.63
CA GLN A 83 19.83 0.90 8.01
C GLN A 83 18.67 1.35 8.89
N TRP A 84 17.64 1.97 8.32
CA TRP A 84 16.49 2.49 9.06
C TRP A 84 15.46 1.42 9.45
N LEU A 85 15.53 0.24 8.83
CA LEU A 85 14.77 -0.93 9.29
C LEU A 85 15.14 -1.36 10.71
N LYS A 86 16.26 -0.89 11.26
CA LYS A 86 16.64 -1.09 12.67
C LYS A 86 15.62 -0.53 13.66
N TYR A 87 14.75 0.40 13.23
CA TYR A 87 13.70 1.01 14.05
C TYR A 87 12.29 0.48 13.76
N VAL A 88 12.15 -0.47 12.83
CA VAL A 88 10.87 -1.12 12.54
C VAL A 88 10.75 -2.43 13.33
N PRO A 89 9.67 -2.66 14.10
CA PRO A 89 9.47 -3.90 14.84
C PRO A 89 9.50 -5.16 13.97
N ALA A 90 10.04 -6.27 14.52
CA ALA A 90 10.18 -7.53 13.79
C ALA A 90 8.86 -8.17 13.38
N GLU A 91 7.77 -7.86 14.07
CA GLU A 91 6.43 -8.35 13.80
C GLU A 91 5.75 -7.70 12.59
N ALA A 92 6.35 -6.67 11.99
CA ALA A 92 5.81 -6.05 10.79
C ALA A 92 5.56 -7.10 9.68
N ASP A 93 4.41 -6.99 9.02
CA ASP A 93 4.06 -7.77 7.83
C ASP A 93 4.42 -7.01 6.54
N SER A 94 4.63 -5.70 6.65
CA SER A 94 4.95 -4.82 5.54
C SER A 94 6.06 -3.86 5.93
N VAL A 95 7.03 -3.66 5.04
CA VAL A 95 8.04 -2.60 5.16
C VAL A 95 8.33 -1.98 3.81
N GLY A 96 8.57 -0.68 3.79
CA GLY A 96 8.97 0.02 2.58
C GLY A 96 9.79 1.25 2.91
N GLN A 97 10.41 1.82 1.88
CA GLN A 97 11.14 3.06 2.03
C GLN A 97 11.05 3.91 0.77
N ILE A 98 11.03 5.21 0.98
CA ILE A 98 11.21 6.26 0.00
C ILE A 98 12.58 6.89 0.25
N ASP A 99 13.46 6.83 -0.74
CA ASP A 99 14.70 7.59 -0.79
C ASP A 99 14.36 9.03 -1.24
N ILE A 100 14.07 9.89 -0.26
CA ILE A 100 13.63 11.27 -0.52
C ILE A 100 14.75 12.06 -1.20
N LYS A 101 16.02 11.79 -0.85
CA LYS A 101 17.16 12.43 -1.49
C LYS A 101 17.28 12.09 -2.97
N ARG A 102 17.02 10.83 -3.34
CA ARG A 102 16.96 10.46 -4.76
C ARG A 102 15.71 11.03 -5.42
N LEU A 103 14.56 10.95 -4.76
CA LEU A 103 13.31 11.51 -5.25
C LEU A 103 13.47 13.00 -5.55
N SER A 104 14.15 13.76 -4.68
CA SER A 104 14.33 15.20 -4.84
C SER A 104 15.16 15.61 -6.06
N SER A 105 15.96 14.67 -6.60
CA SER A 105 16.71 14.87 -7.83
C SER A 105 15.90 14.66 -9.11
N THR A 106 14.68 14.13 -9.01
CA THR A 106 13.85 13.76 -10.16
C THR A 106 13.03 14.94 -10.69
N GLU A 107 12.72 14.94 -11.98
CA GLU A 107 11.85 15.98 -12.58
C GLU A 107 10.44 15.99 -11.98
N ILE A 108 9.90 14.81 -11.61
CA ILE A 108 8.59 14.74 -10.95
C ILE A 108 8.60 15.46 -9.60
N TRP A 109 9.68 15.37 -8.83
CA TRP A 109 9.80 16.15 -7.60
C TRP A 109 9.90 17.64 -7.90
N LYS A 110 10.70 18.05 -8.88
CA LYS A 110 10.87 19.46 -9.24
C LYS A 110 9.55 20.10 -9.67
N SER A 111 8.81 19.45 -10.57
CA SER A 111 7.50 19.93 -11.02
C SER A 111 6.50 20.02 -9.85
N ASN A 112 6.48 19.02 -8.96
CA ASN A 112 5.60 19.04 -7.79
C ASN A 112 6.02 20.09 -6.77
N ARG A 113 7.32 20.30 -6.58
CA ARG A 113 7.86 21.33 -5.70
C ARG A 113 7.52 22.71 -6.25
N GLU A 114 7.64 22.92 -7.55
CA GLU A 114 7.22 24.15 -8.21
C GLU A 114 5.72 24.42 -7.99
N ALA A 115 4.87 23.41 -8.22
CA ALA A 115 3.44 23.51 -7.95
C ALA A 115 3.15 23.87 -6.48
N LEU A 116 3.86 23.27 -5.53
CA LEU A 116 3.75 23.58 -4.11
C LEU A 116 4.21 25.03 -3.80
N THR A 117 5.26 25.51 -4.46
CA THR A 117 5.70 26.92 -4.33
C THR A 117 4.81 27.91 -5.08
N ASN A 118 3.98 27.46 -6.02
CA ASN A 118 3.01 28.32 -6.69
C ASN A 118 1.69 28.41 -5.92
N ASP A 119 1.39 27.41 -5.10
CA ASP A 119 0.26 27.44 -4.17
C ASP A 119 0.53 28.32 -2.93
N VAL A 120 -0.48 29.09 -2.51
CA VAL A 120 -0.37 30.02 -1.37
C VAL A 120 -0.15 29.26 -0.05
N ASP A 121 -0.89 28.18 0.18
CA ASP A 121 -0.77 27.37 1.39
C ASP A 121 0.54 26.56 1.34
N GLY A 122 0.92 26.06 0.17
CA GLY A 122 2.18 25.36 -0.06
C GLY A 122 3.40 26.21 0.27
N ARG A 123 3.47 27.46 -0.24
CA ARG A 123 4.53 28.41 0.14
C ARG A 123 4.57 28.67 1.63
N ARG A 124 3.41 28.84 2.26
CA ARG A 124 3.31 29.12 3.70
C ARG A 124 3.87 27.96 4.51
N VAL A 125 3.50 26.72 4.19
CA VAL A 125 4.01 25.53 4.86
C VAL A 125 5.51 25.36 4.64
N LEU A 126 6.01 25.56 3.42
CA LEU A 126 7.45 25.50 3.13
C LEU A 126 8.24 26.57 3.90
N ALA A 127 7.72 27.80 3.98
CA ALA A 127 8.34 28.87 4.74
C ALA A 127 8.34 28.59 6.26
N ALA A 128 7.27 28.00 6.80
CA ALA A 128 7.22 27.58 8.20
C ALA A 128 8.26 26.50 8.51
N LEU A 129 8.35 25.49 7.63
CA LEU A 129 9.34 24.41 7.73
C LEU A 129 10.76 24.96 7.72
N GLU A 130 11.08 25.84 6.77
CA GLU A 130 12.38 26.50 6.67
C GLU A 130 12.69 27.36 7.91
N ALA A 131 11.74 28.19 8.35
CA ALA A 131 11.89 29.03 9.54
C ALA A 131 12.15 28.20 10.81
N CYS A 132 11.57 27.01 10.87
CA CYS A 132 11.76 26.05 11.95
C CYS A 132 12.91 25.07 11.71
N LYS A 133 13.79 25.36 10.74
CA LYS A 133 14.99 24.56 10.42
C LYS A 133 14.68 23.11 10.06
N LEU A 134 13.54 22.88 9.41
CA LEU A 134 13.13 21.61 8.83
C LEU A 134 13.18 21.76 7.31
N ASP A 135 14.31 21.41 6.73
CA ASP A 135 14.49 21.50 5.28
C ASP A 135 13.94 20.24 4.60
N VAL A 136 12.85 20.39 3.86
CA VAL A 136 12.20 19.30 3.12
C VAL A 136 13.10 18.76 2.02
N ASP A 137 13.93 19.61 1.40
CA ASP A 137 14.84 19.18 0.32
C ASP A 137 16.05 18.42 0.86
N ALA A 138 16.35 18.59 2.15
CA ALA A 138 17.41 17.86 2.82
C ALA A 138 16.92 16.60 3.54
N LEU A 139 15.63 16.26 3.46
CA LEU A 139 15.14 14.95 3.91
C LEU A 139 15.84 13.84 3.11
N GLU A 140 16.36 12.86 3.83
CA GLU A 140 17.13 11.78 3.24
C GLU A 140 16.23 10.61 2.86
N SER A 141 15.37 10.19 3.78
CA SER A 141 14.51 9.03 3.58
C SER A 141 13.31 8.99 4.52
N LEU A 142 12.27 8.30 4.07
CA LEU A 142 11.13 7.89 4.87
C LEU A 142 11.01 6.36 4.81
N THR A 143 11.13 5.68 5.93
CA THR A 143 10.90 4.23 6.04
C THR A 143 9.58 3.99 6.77
N LEU A 144 8.81 3.02 6.29
CA LEU A 144 7.51 2.64 6.82
C LEU A 144 7.54 1.18 7.25
N GLY A 145 6.86 0.86 8.35
CA GLY A 145 6.52 -0.51 8.74
C GLY A 145 5.05 -0.60 9.09
N ARG A 146 4.40 -1.75 8.81
CA ARG A 146 3.00 -2.00 9.16
C ARG A 146 2.78 -3.41 9.72
N LEU A 147 1.78 -3.55 10.60
CA LEU A 147 1.12 -4.81 10.97
C LEU A 147 -0.36 -4.54 11.26
N GLY A 148 -1.26 -4.91 10.35
CA GLY A 148 -2.66 -4.50 10.45
C GLY A 148 -2.80 -2.98 10.61
N GLU A 149 -3.44 -2.53 11.69
CA GLU A 149 -3.59 -1.10 12.04
C GLU A 149 -2.35 -0.49 12.73
N GLN A 150 -1.32 -1.29 13.01
CA GLN A 150 -0.08 -0.80 13.61
C GLN A 150 0.83 -0.19 12.55
N LEU A 151 1.36 1.01 12.84
CA LEU A 151 2.18 1.80 11.91
C LEU A 151 3.38 2.41 12.61
N VAL A 152 4.54 2.37 11.95
CA VAL A 152 5.75 3.09 12.31
C VAL A 152 6.28 3.80 11.07
N LEU A 153 6.68 5.05 11.26
CA LEU A 153 7.36 5.89 10.30
C LEU A 153 8.71 6.26 10.87
N VAL A 154 9.77 6.12 10.08
CA VAL A 154 11.13 6.55 10.43
C VAL A 154 11.51 7.61 9.41
N ILE A 155 11.65 8.84 9.88
CA ILE A 155 11.95 10.01 9.05
C ILE A 155 13.37 10.45 9.35
N VAL A 156 14.14 10.65 8.29
CA VAL A 156 15.56 11.00 8.38
C VAL A 156 15.80 12.26 7.58
N GLY A 157 16.46 13.21 8.22
CA GLY A 157 16.80 14.50 7.64
C GLY A 157 17.23 15.49 8.71
N PRO A 158 17.88 16.60 8.32
CA PRO A 158 18.34 17.60 9.26
C PRO A 158 17.15 18.28 9.97
N GLY A 159 17.39 18.64 11.22
CA GLY A 159 16.40 19.36 12.04
C GLY A 159 15.31 18.49 12.66
N LEU A 160 15.04 17.30 12.14
CA LEU A 160 14.06 16.36 12.73
C LEU A 160 14.50 15.78 14.07
N THR A 161 15.78 15.94 14.44
CA THR A 161 16.34 15.45 15.69
C THR A 161 16.34 16.50 16.80
N LYS A 162 15.64 17.63 16.58
CA LYS A 162 15.48 18.72 17.56
C LYS A 162 14.01 18.95 17.86
N ILE A 163 13.56 18.58 19.05
CA ILE A 163 12.15 18.76 19.47
C ILE A 163 11.69 20.21 19.40
N ASP A 164 12.58 21.17 19.65
CA ASP A 164 12.27 22.59 19.57
C ASP A 164 11.85 23.02 18.14
N ASN A 165 12.33 22.34 17.11
CA ASN A 165 11.89 22.59 15.73
C ASN A 165 10.42 22.18 15.53
N PHE A 166 9.95 21.12 16.19
CA PHE A 166 8.53 20.72 16.16
C PHE A 166 7.64 21.66 16.97
N ALA A 167 8.16 22.22 18.06
CA ALA A 167 7.45 23.26 18.81
C ALA A 167 7.31 24.54 17.96
N CYS A 168 8.39 24.96 17.30
CA CYS A 168 8.36 26.07 16.34
C CYS A 168 7.32 25.82 15.24
N MET A 169 7.32 24.64 14.62
CA MET A 169 6.35 24.30 13.57
C MET A 169 4.91 24.35 14.06
N ARG A 170 4.66 23.85 15.27
CA ARG A 170 3.34 23.89 15.88
C ARG A 170 2.88 25.33 16.03
N ASP A 171 3.75 26.20 16.53
CA ASP A 171 3.40 27.60 16.79
C ASP A 171 3.17 28.36 15.48
N ALA A 172 3.94 28.06 14.42
CA ALA A 172 3.70 28.58 13.08
C ALA A 172 2.33 28.15 12.54
N VAL A 173 1.98 26.86 12.65
CA VAL A 173 0.69 26.32 12.18
C VAL A 173 -0.49 26.82 13.02
N LYS A 174 -0.31 27.02 14.33
CA LYS A 174 -1.33 27.63 15.21
C LYS A 174 -1.60 29.09 14.87
N ALA A 175 -0.56 29.88 14.58
CA ALA A 175 -0.71 31.27 14.15
C ALA A 175 -1.57 31.40 12.89
N ASP A 176 -1.70 30.29 12.14
CA ASP A 176 -2.46 30.18 10.92
C ASP A 176 -3.93 29.78 11.13
N GLY A 177 -4.37 29.65 12.39
CA GLY A 177 -5.73 29.28 12.76
C GLY A 177 -6.03 27.78 12.63
N GLN A 178 -5.01 26.94 12.45
CA GLN A 178 -5.18 25.49 12.49
C GLN A 178 -5.18 24.99 13.93
N ALA A 179 -6.00 23.95 14.19
CA ALA A 179 -6.05 23.29 15.48
C ALA A 179 -4.71 22.61 15.82
N ASP A 180 -4.55 22.26 17.09
CA ASP A 180 -3.35 21.59 17.62
C ASP A 180 -3.20 20.19 17.03
N ALA A 181 -2.61 20.09 15.84
CA ALA A 181 -2.36 18.81 15.17
C ALA A 181 -1.35 17.94 15.94
N TRP A 182 -0.48 18.57 16.76
CA TRP A 182 0.40 17.87 17.69
C TRP A 182 0.80 18.72 18.88
N LYS A 183 1.33 18.05 19.90
CA LYS A 183 1.92 18.67 21.10
C LYS A 183 3.26 18.01 21.46
N VAL A 184 4.08 18.76 22.18
CA VAL A 184 5.31 18.23 22.80
C VAL A 184 4.98 17.94 24.26
N GLU A 185 5.20 16.71 24.70
CA GLU A 185 4.95 16.26 26.08
C GLU A 185 6.18 15.57 26.65
N GLU A 186 6.27 15.47 27.97
CA GLU A 186 7.25 14.61 28.63
C GLU A 186 6.60 13.26 28.97
N ARG A 187 7.23 12.16 28.52
CA ARG A 187 6.82 10.78 28.82
C ARG A 187 8.04 9.97 29.22
N ASP A 188 8.01 9.37 30.40
CA ASP A 188 9.14 8.61 30.98
C ASP A 188 10.46 9.41 31.06
N GLY A 189 10.38 10.73 31.31
CA GLY A 189 11.55 11.62 31.34
C GLY A 189 12.13 11.96 29.96
N GLU A 190 11.47 11.57 28.87
CA GLU A 190 11.81 11.94 27.49
C GLU A 190 10.78 12.92 26.94
N LYS A 191 11.22 13.98 26.25
CA LYS A 191 10.31 14.80 25.45
C LYS A 191 9.90 14.00 24.21
N VAL A 192 8.62 13.96 23.90
CA VAL A 192 8.04 13.28 22.74
C VAL A 192 7.09 14.21 22.00
N VAL A 193 6.88 13.95 20.72
CA VAL A 193 5.87 14.65 19.90
C VAL A 193 4.64 13.76 19.79
N VAL A 194 3.47 14.24 20.17
CA VAL A 194 2.22 13.49 20.15
C VAL A 194 1.32 14.08 19.08
N PHE A 195 1.11 13.34 18.01
CA PHE A 195 0.22 13.70 16.91
C PHE A 195 -1.20 13.26 17.24
N ALA A 196 -2.14 14.20 17.18
CA ALA A 196 -3.55 13.88 17.30
C ALA A 196 -3.99 13.04 16.08
N ASN A 197 -4.80 12.02 16.32
CA ASN A 197 -5.44 11.26 15.27
C ASN A 197 -6.95 11.59 15.30
N GLU A 198 -7.41 12.43 14.38
CA GLU A 198 -8.82 12.86 14.36
C GLU A 198 -9.77 11.69 14.12
N ALA A 199 -9.35 10.67 13.37
CA ALA A 199 -10.15 9.49 13.07
C ALA A 199 -10.22 8.50 14.25
N ALA A 200 -9.18 8.46 15.10
CA ALA A 200 -9.13 7.63 16.31
C ALA A 200 -8.41 8.40 17.44
N PRO A 201 -9.10 9.32 18.14
CA PRO A 201 -8.50 10.18 19.16
C PRO A 201 -7.81 9.43 20.29
N GLU A 202 -8.24 8.20 20.56
CA GLU A 202 -7.68 7.27 21.53
C GLU A 202 -6.40 6.56 21.05
N GLN A 203 -6.00 6.74 19.79
CA GLN A 203 -4.82 6.14 19.20
C GLN A 203 -3.88 7.22 18.64
N PRO A 204 -3.31 8.08 19.49
CA PRO A 204 -2.34 9.08 19.04
C PRO A 204 -1.07 8.39 18.51
N MET A 205 -0.43 9.02 17.53
CA MET A 205 0.92 8.63 17.14
C MET A 205 1.93 9.40 17.99
N VAL A 206 2.97 8.72 18.46
CA VAL A 206 4.01 9.32 19.30
C VAL A 206 5.35 9.22 18.58
N GLY A 207 5.95 10.39 18.36
CA GLY A 207 7.26 10.62 17.77
C GLY A 207 8.36 10.76 18.81
N ARG A 208 9.49 10.06 18.58
CA ARG A 208 10.69 10.04 19.42
C ARG A 208 11.94 10.29 18.58
N ILE A 209 12.98 10.87 19.19
CA ILE A 209 14.27 11.03 18.53
C ILE A 209 15.11 9.78 18.78
N ALA A 210 15.49 9.08 17.72
CA ALA A 210 16.32 7.89 17.81
C ALA A 210 17.79 8.25 17.58
N ASN A 211 18.63 8.12 18.61
CA ASN A 211 20.09 8.30 18.58
C ASN A 211 20.58 9.63 17.99
N GLY A 212 19.72 10.66 17.93
CA GLY A 212 20.04 11.93 17.28
C GLY A 212 20.16 11.83 15.75
N GLU A 213 19.73 10.72 15.14
CA GLU A 213 19.82 10.45 13.69
C GLU A 213 18.45 10.52 12.99
N ALA A 214 17.42 9.97 13.63
CA ALA A 214 16.11 9.79 13.02
C ALA A 214 14.99 10.25 13.96
N PHE A 215 13.86 10.61 13.37
CA PHE A 215 12.60 10.82 14.08
C PHE A 215 11.66 9.65 13.80
N VAL A 216 11.33 8.90 14.84
CA VAL A 216 10.53 7.68 14.74
C VAL A 216 9.14 7.93 15.33
N VAL A 217 8.11 7.82 14.49
CA VAL A 217 6.71 8.00 14.86
C VAL A 217 6.02 6.66 14.80
N ALA A 218 5.36 6.25 15.88
CA ALA A 218 4.55 5.03 15.86
C ALA A 218 3.24 5.24 16.62
N ASN A 219 2.23 4.44 16.30
CA ASN A 219 1.03 4.39 17.13
C ASN A 219 1.31 3.70 18.48
N GLU A 220 0.36 3.81 19.41
CA GLU A 220 0.55 3.41 20.81
C GLU A 220 0.93 1.92 20.98
N GLY A 221 0.32 1.02 20.21
CA GLY A 221 0.61 -0.42 20.29
C GLY A 221 2.04 -0.80 19.91
N TRP A 222 2.77 0.05 19.21
CA TRP A 222 4.18 -0.15 18.84
C TRP A 222 5.18 0.66 19.65
N GLN A 223 4.73 1.55 20.54
CA GLN A 223 5.65 2.42 21.31
C GLN A 223 6.67 1.64 22.14
N THR A 224 6.25 0.56 22.80
CA THR A 224 7.14 -0.29 23.60
C THR A 224 8.21 -0.96 22.74
N ALA A 225 7.82 -1.53 21.60
CA ALA A 225 8.75 -2.18 20.67
C ALA A 225 9.72 -1.17 20.07
N VAL A 226 9.23 -0.01 19.62
CA VAL A 226 10.04 1.09 19.10
C VAL A 226 11.04 1.60 20.14
N LYS A 227 10.63 1.81 21.38
CA LYS A 227 11.53 2.23 22.47
C LYS A 227 12.65 1.22 22.70
N ALA A 228 12.34 -0.09 22.65
CA ALA A 228 13.35 -1.14 22.74
C ALA A 228 14.32 -1.14 21.55
N LEU A 229 13.84 -0.88 20.32
CA LEU A 229 14.67 -0.76 19.13
C LEU A 229 15.61 0.44 19.20
N ILE A 230 15.10 1.60 19.65
CA ILE A 230 15.91 2.81 19.85
C ILE A 230 17.02 2.54 20.90
N ALA A 231 16.69 1.83 21.97
CA ALA A 231 17.64 1.41 23.00
C ALA A 231 18.59 0.27 22.56
N GLY A 232 18.45 -0.25 21.34
CA GLY A 232 19.28 -1.32 20.79
C GLY A 232 19.01 -2.72 21.36
N SER A 233 17.93 -2.91 22.11
CA SER A 233 17.55 -4.20 22.72
C SER A 233 16.41 -4.94 22.00
N GLY A 234 15.70 -4.26 21.08
CA GLY A 234 14.63 -4.84 20.28
C GLY A 234 15.12 -5.67 19.08
N LYS A 235 14.21 -6.47 18.51
CA LYS A 235 14.46 -7.20 17.26
C LYS A 235 13.87 -6.42 16.08
N PRO A 236 14.69 -6.01 15.09
CA PRO A 236 14.19 -5.24 13.95
C PRO A 236 13.58 -6.12 12.86
N ALA A 237 12.77 -5.52 11.98
CA ALA A 237 12.19 -6.15 10.79
C ALA A 237 13.23 -6.82 9.88
N SER A 238 14.43 -6.23 9.78
CA SER A 238 15.55 -6.80 9.02
C SER A 238 16.08 -8.13 9.57
N GLY A 239 15.85 -8.41 10.85
CA GLY A 239 16.12 -9.70 11.49
C GLY A 239 14.88 -10.58 11.67
N GLY A 240 13.71 -10.11 11.23
CA GLY A 240 12.41 -10.73 11.42
C GLY A 240 11.95 -11.60 10.24
N PRO A 241 10.65 -11.94 10.20
CA PRO A 241 10.03 -12.74 9.14
C PRO A 241 10.08 -12.09 7.75
N LEU A 242 10.40 -10.80 7.65
CA LEU A 242 10.51 -10.06 6.39
C LEU A 242 11.91 -10.07 5.78
N LYS A 243 12.92 -10.61 6.47
CA LYS A 243 14.31 -10.63 6.00
C LYS A 243 14.45 -11.14 4.55
N ASP A 244 13.87 -12.30 4.27
CA ASP A 244 13.94 -12.91 2.93
C ASP A 244 13.15 -12.12 1.89
N LEU A 245 12.11 -11.38 2.30
CA LEU A 245 11.31 -10.56 1.42
C LEU A 245 12.04 -9.26 1.05
N VAL A 246 12.63 -8.59 2.04
CA VAL A 246 13.46 -7.39 1.82
C VAL A 246 14.67 -7.71 0.95
N ALA A 247 15.28 -8.89 1.09
CA ALA A 247 16.39 -9.32 0.24
C ALA A 247 16.01 -9.50 -1.25
N ARG A 248 14.71 -9.64 -1.55
CA ARG A 248 14.20 -9.73 -2.94
C ARG A 248 13.80 -8.38 -3.51
N ALA A 249 13.44 -7.42 -2.67
CA ALA A 249 13.12 -6.08 -3.11
C ALA A 249 14.39 -5.40 -3.67
N ASP A 250 14.25 -4.64 -4.76
CA ASP A 250 15.33 -3.78 -5.25
C ASP A 250 15.41 -2.51 -4.38
N THR A 251 16.09 -2.65 -3.26
CA THR A 251 16.22 -1.62 -2.22
C THR A 251 17.09 -0.43 -2.66
N SER A 252 17.66 -0.48 -3.87
CA SER A 252 18.39 0.64 -4.47
C SER A 252 17.51 1.60 -5.26
N ARG A 253 16.20 1.35 -5.40
CA ARG A 253 15.29 2.23 -6.15
C ARG A 253 14.78 3.39 -5.31
N THR A 254 14.10 4.34 -5.97
CA THR A 254 13.58 5.57 -5.34
C THR A 254 12.52 5.23 -4.29
N VAL A 255 11.66 4.25 -4.59
CA VAL A 255 10.74 3.66 -3.64
C VAL A 255 10.87 2.14 -3.71
N TRP A 256 10.78 1.46 -2.57
CA TRP A 256 10.61 0.02 -2.55
C TRP A 256 9.67 -0.39 -1.41
N LEU A 257 9.03 -1.54 -1.59
CA LEU A 257 8.06 -2.13 -0.67
C LEU A 257 8.23 -3.66 -0.64
N ALA A 258 8.02 -4.23 0.53
CA ALA A 258 8.03 -5.66 0.81
C ALA A 258 6.85 -5.96 1.76
N THR A 259 5.82 -6.63 1.28
CA THR A 259 4.60 -6.95 2.05
C THR A 259 4.27 -8.43 2.00
N LYS A 260 3.96 -9.02 3.15
CA LYS A 260 3.25 -10.30 3.23
C LYS A 260 1.76 -10.03 3.11
N LEU A 261 1.05 -10.90 2.40
CA LEU A 261 -0.39 -10.83 2.33
C LEU A 261 -0.99 -11.66 3.46
N SER A 262 -1.90 -11.06 4.23
CA SER A 262 -2.66 -11.82 5.21
C SER A 262 -3.60 -12.81 4.51
N SER A 263 -4.16 -13.76 5.25
CA SER A 263 -5.22 -14.61 4.69
C SER A 263 -6.45 -13.81 4.28
N GLU A 264 -6.77 -12.71 4.96
CA GLU A 264 -7.87 -11.81 4.60
C GLU A 264 -7.59 -11.15 3.25
N ASP A 265 -6.40 -10.55 3.06
CA ASP A 265 -6.02 -9.89 1.80
C ASP A 265 -6.04 -10.88 0.63
N ARG A 266 -5.53 -12.10 0.84
CA ARG A 266 -5.51 -13.14 -0.20
C ARG A 266 -6.90 -13.59 -0.60
N ASN A 267 -7.83 -13.69 0.35
CA ASN A 267 -9.20 -14.07 0.05
C ASN A 267 -9.98 -12.99 -0.73
N GLN A 268 -9.48 -11.75 -0.76
CA GLN A 268 -10.04 -10.68 -1.59
C GLN A 268 -9.51 -10.70 -3.04
N LEU A 269 -8.50 -11.52 -3.32
CA LEU A 269 -7.96 -11.69 -4.66
C LEU A 269 -8.77 -12.74 -5.42
N GLU A 270 -9.11 -12.45 -6.67
CA GLU A 270 -9.77 -13.41 -7.55
C GLU A 270 -8.84 -14.61 -7.85
N PRO A 271 -9.35 -15.85 -7.89
CA PRO A 271 -8.55 -16.99 -8.33
C PRO A 271 -7.95 -16.77 -9.73
N PRO A 272 -6.68 -17.16 -9.96
CA PRO A 272 -5.76 -17.85 -9.06
C PRO A 272 -4.85 -16.93 -8.23
N PHE A 273 -5.10 -15.61 -8.19
CA PHE A 273 -4.24 -14.65 -7.50
C PHE A 273 -4.29 -14.77 -5.97
N ASN A 274 -5.31 -15.41 -5.41
CA ASN A 274 -5.42 -15.75 -3.99
C ASN A 274 -4.27 -16.65 -3.47
N GLU A 275 -3.49 -17.27 -4.37
CA GLU A 275 -2.33 -18.09 -4.02
C GLU A 275 -1.04 -17.27 -3.75
N ILE A 276 -1.06 -15.96 -4.04
CA ILE A 276 0.05 -15.05 -3.78
C ILE A 276 0.25 -14.90 -2.27
N GLN A 277 1.48 -15.12 -1.79
CA GLN A 277 1.83 -15.07 -0.36
C GLN A 277 2.41 -13.73 0.06
N ASP A 278 3.20 -13.13 -0.84
CA ASP A 278 3.85 -11.84 -0.60
C ASP A 278 4.15 -11.13 -1.91
N VAL A 279 4.36 -9.83 -1.79
CA VAL A 279 4.64 -8.91 -2.88
C VAL A 279 5.85 -8.08 -2.52
N VAL A 280 6.76 -7.93 -3.48
CA VAL A 280 7.79 -6.89 -3.48
C VAL A 280 7.49 -5.93 -4.62
N ALA A 281 7.69 -4.64 -4.38
CA ALA A 281 7.59 -3.62 -5.42
C ALA A 281 8.78 -2.67 -5.34
N SER A 282 9.20 -2.16 -6.48
CA SER A 282 10.20 -1.10 -6.54
C SER A 282 9.88 -0.12 -7.65
N LEU A 283 10.11 1.17 -7.39
CA LEU A 283 9.85 2.27 -8.29
C LEU A 283 11.10 3.13 -8.44
N ASP A 284 11.54 3.32 -9.67
CA ASP A 284 12.62 4.22 -10.03
C ASP A 284 12.09 5.42 -10.80
N LEU A 285 12.46 6.62 -10.36
CA LEU A 285 12.03 7.88 -10.94
C LEU A 285 13.20 8.67 -11.55
N GLY A 286 14.41 8.10 -11.56
CA GLY A 286 15.62 8.83 -11.96
C GLY A 286 15.78 9.10 -13.47
N LYS A 287 15.17 8.28 -14.34
CA LYS A 287 15.30 8.39 -15.82
C LYS A 287 13.95 8.31 -16.55
N GLY A 288 12.86 8.63 -15.87
CA GLY A 288 11.50 8.34 -16.30
C GLY A 288 10.75 7.62 -15.17
N LEU A 289 10.02 6.57 -15.51
CA LEU A 289 9.31 5.72 -14.55
C LEU A 289 9.69 4.26 -14.80
N ALA A 290 10.32 3.59 -13.84
CA ALA A 290 10.45 2.14 -13.89
C ALA A 290 9.77 1.52 -12.68
N LEU A 291 8.86 0.58 -12.91
CA LEU A 291 8.12 -0.15 -11.89
C LEU A 291 8.40 -1.64 -12.06
N ASP A 292 8.83 -2.29 -10.99
CA ASP A 292 8.95 -3.74 -10.90
C ASP A 292 8.10 -4.23 -9.73
N VAL A 293 7.19 -5.18 -10.00
CA VAL A 293 6.33 -5.81 -8.99
C VAL A 293 6.53 -7.32 -9.07
N GLY A 294 7.07 -7.92 -8.00
CA GLY A 294 7.23 -9.36 -7.86
C GLY A 294 6.22 -9.92 -6.88
N ALA A 295 5.42 -10.90 -7.30
CA ALA A 295 4.47 -11.62 -6.46
C ALA A 295 4.93 -13.07 -6.31
N ARG A 296 5.14 -13.51 -5.06
CA ARG A 296 5.51 -14.91 -4.76
C ARG A 296 4.27 -15.76 -4.57
N VAL A 297 4.25 -16.91 -5.19
CA VAL A 297 3.15 -17.89 -5.13
C VAL A 297 3.47 -18.95 -4.08
N GLY A 298 2.45 -19.47 -3.39
CA GLY A 298 2.61 -20.52 -2.38
C GLY A 298 3.13 -21.85 -2.95
N ASP A 299 2.70 -22.20 -4.17
CA ASP A 299 3.19 -23.36 -4.92
C ASP A 299 3.90 -22.90 -6.20
N ALA A 300 5.19 -23.19 -6.32
CA ALA A 300 5.99 -22.87 -7.49
C ALA A 300 5.42 -23.46 -8.80
N LYS A 301 4.65 -24.55 -8.73
CA LYS A 301 3.99 -25.16 -9.91
C LYS A 301 2.88 -24.28 -10.48
N GLN A 302 2.35 -23.34 -9.71
CA GLN A 302 1.27 -22.44 -10.13
C GLN A 302 1.77 -21.14 -10.74
N VAL A 303 3.08 -20.85 -10.66
CA VAL A 303 3.67 -19.58 -11.14
C VAL A 303 3.37 -19.33 -12.62
N ASP A 304 3.56 -20.33 -13.49
CA ASP A 304 3.29 -20.17 -14.92
C ASP A 304 1.80 -19.95 -15.21
N SER A 305 0.92 -20.59 -14.42
CA SER A 305 -0.53 -20.41 -14.53
C SER A 305 -0.94 -18.99 -14.13
N ILE A 306 -0.44 -18.50 -12.99
CA ILE A 306 -0.70 -17.15 -12.50
C ILE A 306 -0.11 -16.10 -13.44
N LYS A 307 1.10 -16.33 -13.97
CA LYS A 307 1.70 -15.46 -15.00
C LYS A 307 0.80 -15.40 -16.24
N THR A 308 0.37 -16.54 -16.76
CA THR A 308 -0.51 -16.60 -17.93
C THR A 308 -1.82 -15.86 -17.66
N GLN A 309 -2.42 -16.05 -16.48
CA GLN A 309 -3.63 -15.33 -16.11
C GLN A 309 -3.39 -13.82 -15.99
N ALA A 310 -2.25 -13.39 -15.45
CA ALA A 310 -1.87 -11.98 -15.39
C ALA A 310 -1.73 -11.38 -16.80
N GLU A 311 -1.12 -12.10 -17.74
CA GLU A 311 -0.99 -11.69 -19.15
C GLU A 311 -2.36 -11.57 -19.85
N VAL A 312 -3.28 -12.51 -19.59
CA VAL A 312 -4.66 -12.47 -20.11
C VAL A 312 -5.41 -11.28 -19.54
N THR A 313 -5.38 -11.09 -18.22
CA THR A 313 -6.02 -9.96 -17.55
C THR A 313 -5.44 -8.64 -18.07
N TYR A 314 -4.12 -8.54 -18.21
CA TYR A 314 -3.47 -7.37 -18.77
C TYR A 314 -3.89 -7.10 -20.22
N SER A 315 -4.01 -8.14 -21.05
CA SER A 315 -4.45 -7.99 -22.44
C SER A 315 -5.88 -7.42 -22.55
N GLN A 316 -6.76 -7.77 -21.60
CA GLN A 316 -8.11 -7.18 -21.51
C GLN A 316 -8.03 -5.70 -21.12
N TYR A 317 -7.25 -5.36 -20.09
CA TYR A 317 -7.04 -3.97 -19.68
C TYR A 317 -6.35 -3.13 -20.74
N LYS A 318 -5.43 -3.71 -21.52
CA LYS A 318 -4.76 -3.04 -22.63
C LYS A 318 -5.75 -2.53 -23.66
N GLY A 319 -6.77 -3.33 -24.02
CA GLY A 319 -7.83 -2.89 -24.92
C GLY A 319 -8.59 -1.67 -24.39
N LEU A 320 -8.93 -1.68 -23.09
CA LEU A 320 -9.59 -0.56 -22.43
C LEU A 320 -8.67 0.68 -22.35
N ALA A 321 -7.40 0.50 -22.03
CA ALA A 321 -6.41 1.59 -21.95
C ALA A 321 -6.26 2.29 -23.31
N LEU A 322 -6.21 1.54 -24.40
CA LEU A 322 -6.19 2.09 -25.76
C LEU A 322 -7.46 2.90 -26.06
N MET A 323 -8.63 2.42 -25.65
CA MET A 323 -9.89 3.16 -25.78
C MET A 323 -9.92 4.45 -24.94
N MET A 324 -9.21 4.49 -23.83
CA MET A 324 -9.02 5.70 -23.01
C MET A 324 -7.91 6.63 -23.54
N GLY A 325 -7.33 6.33 -24.71
CA GLY A 325 -6.32 7.17 -25.35
C GLY A 325 -4.88 6.91 -24.88
N VAL A 326 -4.64 5.86 -24.07
CA VAL A 326 -3.27 5.47 -23.71
C VAL A 326 -2.55 4.96 -24.97
N PRO A 327 -1.37 5.49 -25.32
CA PRO A 327 -0.65 5.06 -26.52
C PRO A 327 -0.23 3.59 -26.48
N GLU A 328 -0.23 2.96 -27.65
CA GLU A 328 0.25 1.58 -27.79
C GLU A 328 1.74 1.44 -27.40
N SER A 329 2.53 2.48 -27.64
CA SER A 329 3.95 2.54 -27.24
C SER A 329 4.16 2.38 -25.73
N ILE A 330 3.16 2.73 -24.91
CA ILE A 330 3.19 2.60 -23.45
C ILE A 330 2.64 1.24 -23.02
N THR A 331 1.47 0.85 -23.55
CA THR A 331 0.86 -0.44 -23.20
C THR A 331 1.65 -1.65 -23.69
N ASN A 332 2.52 -1.50 -24.68
CA ASN A 332 3.43 -2.56 -25.12
C ASN A 332 4.67 -2.75 -24.21
N LYS A 333 4.88 -1.90 -23.20
CA LYS A 333 6.06 -1.97 -22.31
C LYS A 333 5.86 -2.74 -21.02
N VAL A 334 4.64 -3.19 -20.74
CA VAL A 334 4.40 -4.10 -19.62
C VAL A 334 4.89 -5.49 -20.00
N ALA A 335 5.80 -6.03 -19.21
CA ALA A 335 6.35 -7.36 -19.37
C ALA A 335 6.05 -8.22 -18.15
N PHE A 336 5.73 -9.50 -18.39
CA PHE A 336 5.57 -10.49 -17.35
C PHE A 336 6.65 -11.56 -17.48
N SER A 337 7.27 -11.92 -16.36
CA SER A 337 8.24 -12.99 -16.28
C SER A 337 7.99 -13.89 -15.09
N ALA A 338 8.52 -15.11 -15.13
CA ALA A 338 8.48 -16.05 -14.02
C ALA A 338 9.92 -16.31 -13.56
N LYS A 339 10.16 -16.27 -12.25
CA LYS A 339 11.46 -16.54 -11.64
C LYS A 339 11.30 -17.37 -10.38
N GLY A 340 11.55 -18.68 -10.49
CA GLY A 340 11.35 -19.61 -9.38
C GLY A 340 9.89 -19.66 -8.97
N ASP A 341 9.59 -19.27 -7.73
CA ASP A 341 8.25 -19.21 -7.17
C ASP A 341 7.54 -17.85 -7.37
N GLN A 342 8.03 -17.01 -8.29
CA GLN A 342 7.57 -15.63 -8.45
C GLN A 342 7.11 -15.29 -9.86
N VAL A 343 6.04 -14.49 -9.94
CA VAL A 343 5.64 -13.75 -11.14
C VAL A 343 6.11 -12.31 -10.99
N VAL A 344 6.84 -11.79 -11.97
CA VAL A 344 7.33 -10.41 -11.98
C VAL A 344 6.70 -9.65 -13.13
N MET A 345 6.04 -8.53 -12.80
CA MET A 345 5.56 -7.53 -13.75
C MET A 345 6.54 -6.35 -13.77
N SER A 346 7.00 -5.97 -14.95
CA SER A 346 7.89 -4.82 -15.15
C SER A 346 7.25 -3.83 -16.12
N LEU A 347 7.42 -2.54 -15.85
CA LEU A 347 7.02 -1.43 -16.70
C LEU A 347 8.13 -0.38 -16.68
N ALA A 348 8.60 0.06 -17.85
CA ALA A 348 9.59 1.12 -17.95
C ALA A 348 9.16 2.16 -18.98
N LEU A 349 8.91 3.38 -18.52
CA LEU A 349 8.55 4.53 -19.33
C LEU A 349 9.68 5.54 -19.35
N THR A 350 9.90 6.12 -20.51
CA THR A 350 10.71 7.32 -20.65
C THR A 350 10.00 8.52 -20.02
N GLU A 351 10.75 9.59 -19.79
CA GLU A 351 10.18 10.87 -19.34
C GLU A 351 9.07 11.39 -20.26
N ALA A 352 9.28 11.35 -21.57
CA ALA A 352 8.28 11.80 -22.55
C ALA A 352 6.96 10.98 -22.44
N GLU A 353 7.07 9.66 -22.30
CA GLU A 353 5.89 8.79 -22.14
C GLU A 353 5.19 9.00 -20.80
N ARG A 354 5.95 9.25 -19.72
CA ARG A 354 5.40 9.61 -18.42
C ARG A 354 4.57 10.90 -18.53
N THR A 355 5.14 11.96 -19.09
CA THR A 355 4.44 13.24 -19.29
C THR A 355 3.23 13.11 -20.21
N GLN A 356 3.30 12.23 -21.21
CA GLN A 356 2.13 11.91 -22.04
C GLN A 356 1.00 11.27 -21.22
N LEU A 357 1.31 10.33 -20.31
CA LEU A 357 0.31 9.75 -19.41
C LEU A 357 -0.26 10.77 -18.44
N GLU A 358 0.58 11.64 -17.86
CA GLU A 358 0.14 12.72 -16.98
C GLU A 358 -0.87 13.63 -17.69
N THR A 359 -0.56 14.04 -18.92
CA THR A 359 -1.45 14.88 -19.75
C THR A 359 -2.79 14.19 -20.03
N LEU A 360 -2.78 12.89 -20.34
CA LEU A 360 -4.01 12.11 -20.55
C LEU A 360 -4.85 12.03 -19.26
N GLY A 361 -4.20 11.88 -18.10
CA GLY A 361 -4.86 11.89 -16.80
C GLY A 361 -5.55 13.24 -16.53
N GLU A 362 -4.86 14.35 -16.78
CA GLU A 362 -5.42 15.69 -16.63
C GLU A 362 -6.64 15.92 -17.55
N GLN A 363 -6.55 15.47 -18.81
CA GLN A 363 -7.66 15.54 -19.76
C GLN A 363 -8.86 14.71 -19.31
N ALA A 364 -8.63 13.50 -18.78
CA ALA A 364 -9.69 12.65 -18.27
C ALA A 364 -10.40 13.27 -17.05
N VAL A 365 -9.65 13.86 -16.12
CA VAL A 365 -10.21 14.58 -14.95
C VAL A 365 -11.02 15.80 -15.40
N ALA A 366 -10.50 16.58 -16.37
CA ALA A 366 -11.22 17.72 -16.92
C ALA A 366 -12.53 17.30 -17.61
N ALA A 367 -12.52 16.22 -18.39
CA ALA A 367 -13.71 15.69 -19.04
C ALA A 367 -14.77 15.22 -18.04
N GLN A 368 -14.37 14.54 -16.94
CA GLN A 368 -15.28 14.16 -15.87
C GLN A 368 -15.90 15.36 -15.16
N ALA A 369 -15.10 16.40 -14.88
CA ALA A 369 -15.60 17.64 -14.28
C ALA A 369 -16.62 18.34 -15.19
N GLN A 370 -16.38 18.36 -16.51
CA GLN A 370 -17.33 18.92 -17.48
C GLN A 370 -18.61 18.10 -17.56
N ALA A 371 -18.52 16.77 -17.55
CA ALA A 371 -19.70 15.88 -17.53
C ALA A 371 -20.54 16.06 -16.25
N ALA A 372 -19.89 16.28 -15.09
CA ALA A 372 -20.59 16.56 -13.83
C ALA A 372 -21.21 17.97 -13.79
N ALA A 373 -20.64 18.93 -14.53
CA ALA A 373 -21.15 20.30 -14.60
C ALA A 373 -22.23 20.50 -15.67
N ALA A 374 -22.43 19.54 -16.58
CA ALA A 374 -23.48 19.61 -17.59
C ALA A 374 -24.84 19.64 -16.87
N PRO A 375 -25.66 20.69 -17.07
CA PRO A 375 -26.97 20.75 -16.43
C PRO A 375 -27.76 19.54 -16.89
N THR A 376 -28.26 18.76 -15.94
CA THR A 376 -29.30 17.78 -16.22
C THR A 376 -30.51 18.57 -16.68
N SER A 377 -30.59 18.81 -17.99
CA SER A 377 -31.78 19.34 -18.65
C SER A 377 -32.83 18.24 -18.61
N ALA A 378 -33.33 17.96 -17.39
CA ALA A 378 -34.58 17.31 -17.16
C ALA A 378 -35.62 18.26 -17.76
N GLY A 379 -35.94 17.99 -19.03
CA GLY A 379 -37.08 18.57 -19.68
C GLY A 379 -38.29 18.30 -18.79
N SER A 380 -38.84 19.39 -18.25
CA SER A 380 -40.26 19.51 -17.93
C SER A 380 -41.04 19.38 -19.24
N GLY A 381 -41.10 18.15 -19.76
CA GLY A 381 -42.00 17.74 -20.82
C GLY A 381 -43.31 17.37 -20.17
N ALA A 382 -44.12 18.37 -19.85
CA ALA A 382 -45.53 18.18 -19.51
C ALA A 382 -46.23 17.52 -20.70
N THR A 383 -46.48 16.22 -20.60
CA THR A 383 -47.40 15.50 -21.48
C THR A 383 -48.81 15.99 -21.14
N ALA A 384 -49.35 16.90 -21.95
CA ALA A 384 -50.76 17.20 -21.97
C ALA A 384 -51.52 15.94 -22.40
N ALA A 385 -52.28 15.36 -21.47
CA ALA A 385 -53.25 14.31 -21.75
C ALA A 385 -54.53 14.93 -22.34
N PRO A 386 -55.06 14.45 -23.48
CA PRO A 386 -56.44 14.72 -23.85
C PRO A 386 -57.36 13.80 -23.05
N GLY A 387 -58.36 14.40 -22.39
CA GLY A 387 -59.30 13.68 -21.53
C GLY A 387 -60.27 12.77 -22.28
N ALA A 388 -60.73 11.73 -21.58
CA ALA A 388 -62.02 11.09 -21.81
C ALA A 388 -62.44 10.26 -20.58
N GLY A 389 -63.58 10.65 -19.99
CA GLY A 389 -64.61 9.74 -19.45
C GLY A 389 -64.31 8.94 -18.19
N GLN A 390 -64.69 9.49 -17.03
CA GLN A 390 -65.12 8.70 -15.88
C GLN A 390 -66.55 8.20 -16.09
N ALA A 391 -66.78 6.90 -15.93
CA ALA A 391 -68.08 6.33 -15.57
C ALA A 391 -67.88 5.18 -14.58
N THR A 392 -68.80 5.13 -13.62
CA THR A 392 -68.90 4.40 -12.36
C THR A 392 -69.12 2.89 -12.49
N SER A 393 -68.67 2.10 -11.50
CA SER A 393 -69.52 1.38 -10.51
C SER A 393 -68.87 0.10 -9.94
N GLU A 394 -68.91 -0.02 -8.60
CA GLU A 394 -69.17 -1.19 -7.73
C GLU A 394 -68.81 -2.60 -8.24
N THR A 395 -68.17 -3.51 -7.50
CA THR A 395 -68.61 -4.19 -6.25
C THR A 395 -67.43 -5.10 -5.84
N GLY A 396 -66.98 -5.16 -4.58
CA GLY A 396 -67.52 -6.06 -3.55
C GLY A 396 -66.78 -7.41 -3.48
N SER A 397 -66.02 -7.65 -2.39
CA SER A 397 -66.04 -8.89 -1.56
C SER A 397 -64.72 -9.18 -0.83
N LYS A 398 -64.87 -9.33 0.49
CA LYS A 398 -63.94 -9.92 1.48
C LYS A 398 -64.26 -11.41 1.60
N PRO A 399 -63.29 -12.33 1.73
CA PRO A 399 -63.05 -13.06 3.00
C PRO A 399 -61.55 -13.48 3.12
N ALA A 400 -60.98 -14.11 4.14
CA ALA A 400 -61.25 -14.44 5.53
C ALA A 400 -59.89 -14.91 6.13
N LYS A 401 -59.79 -14.87 7.45
CA LYS A 401 -58.70 -15.41 8.28
C LYS A 401 -58.68 -16.94 8.24
N PRO A 402 -57.50 -17.58 8.42
CA PRO A 402 -57.44 -18.82 9.19
C PRO A 402 -56.58 -18.70 10.45
N ALA A 403 -56.97 -19.49 11.44
CA ALA A 403 -56.31 -19.73 12.71
C ALA A 403 -55.71 -21.14 12.74
N GLY A 404 -54.79 -21.38 13.67
CA GLY A 404 -54.30 -22.70 14.09
C GLY A 404 -53.00 -23.12 13.39
N ALA A 405 -52.04 -23.79 14.01
CA ALA A 405 -51.93 -24.33 15.36
C ALA A 405 -50.44 -24.56 15.66
N ALA A 406 -50.09 -24.50 16.95
CA ALA A 406 -48.76 -24.81 17.46
C ALA A 406 -48.49 -26.32 17.43
N ALA A 407 -47.27 -26.71 17.01
CA ALA A 407 -46.70 -28.01 17.28
C ALA A 407 -45.25 -27.85 17.72
N LYS A 408 -44.99 -28.32 18.95
CA LYS A 408 -43.69 -28.42 19.60
C LYS A 408 -42.82 -29.46 18.88
N ALA A 409 -41.58 -29.14 18.57
CA ALA A 409 -40.54 -30.14 18.29
C ALA A 409 -39.25 -29.77 19.02
N LYS A 410 -38.76 -30.77 19.75
CA LYS A 410 -37.63 -30.84 20.68
C LYS A 410 -36.29 -30.86 19.91
N PRO A 411 -35.26 -30.12 20.31
CA PRO A 411 -33.91 -30.33 19.79
C PRO A 411 -33.30 -31.58 20.42
N ALA A 412 -32.74 -32.44 19.56
CA ALA A 412 -31.98 -33.62 19.96
C ALA A 412 -30.53 -33.23 20.30
N ASP A 413 -30.05 -33.85 21.37
CA ASP A 413 -28.73 -33.75 21.95
C ASP A 413 -27.60 -34.08 20.94
N GLY A 414 -26.63 -33.17 20.84
CA GLY A 414 -25.35 -33.36 20.15
C GLY A 414 -24.21 -33.24 21.14
N ALA A 415 -23.39 -34.28 21.21
CA ALA A 415 -22.50 -34.62 22.32
C ALA A 415 -21.41 -33.59 22.66
N LYS A 416 -21.23 -33.39 23.97
CA LYS A 416 -20.05 -32.80 24.59
C LYS A 416 -18.84 -33.73 24.41
N ALA A 417 -17.84 -33.28 23.66
CA ALA A 417 -16.49 -33.83 23.75
C ALA A 417 -15.76 -33.17 24.93
N LYS A 418 -15.35 -34.01 25.88
CA LYS A 418 -14.58 -33.66 27.08
C LYS A 418 -13.11 -33.43 26.69
N PRO A 419 -12.43 -32.40 27.23
CA PRO A 419 -11.00 -32.20 27.04
C PRO A 419 -10.22 -33.23 27.86
N ALA A 420 -9.20 -33.82 27.25
CA ALA A 420 -8.22 -34.63 27.96
C ALA A 420 -7.19 -33.72 28.62
N ASP A 421 -7.19 -33.73 29.94
CA ASP A 421 -6.13 -33.23 30.80
C ASP A 421 -4.86 -34.08 30.67
N GLY A 422 -3.71 -33.42 30.74
CA GLY A 422 -2.58 -33.92 31.52
C GLY A 422 -1.34 -34.37 30.76
N ALA A 423 -0.34 -33.47 30.71
CA ALA A 423 1.04 -33.86 31.01
C ALA A 423 1.81 -32.67 31.62
N LYS A 424 2.13 -32.83 32.90
CA LYS A 424 2.98 -31.98 33.72
C LYS A 424 4.45 -32.03 33.27
N ALA A 425 5.10 -30.88 33.40
CA ALA A 425 6.42 -30.63 33.98
C ALA A 425 7.60 -31.59 33.68
N LYS A 426 8.69 -31.01 33.15
CA LYS A 426 10.01 -31.15 33.76
C LYS A 426 10.85 -29.88 33.54
N ALA A 427 11.16 -29.24 34.65
CA ALA A 427 12.28 -28.31 34.82
C ALA A 427 13.54 -29.08 35.24
N ALA A 428 14.68 -28.38 35.23
CA ALA A 428 16.07 -28.78 35.51
C ALA A 428 16.81 -29.36 34.28
N ASP A 429 18.04 -28.98 33.96
CA ASP A 429 19.13 -28.59 34.85
C ASP A 429 20.14 -27.61 34.23
N ALA A 430 20.91 -27.02 35.14
CA ALA A 430 22.01 -26.08 34.98
C ALA A 430 23.10 -26.52 33.99
N ALA A 431 23.69 -25.54 33.30
CA ALA A 431 25.13 -25.55 33.06
C ALA A 431 25.71 -24.13 33.19
N LYS A 432 26.24 -23.85 34.38
CA LYS A 432 27.25 -22.82 34.65
C LYS A 432 28.44 -23.05 33.72
N ALA A 433 28.81 -22.06 32.92
CA ALA A 433 30.19 -21.88 32.49
C ALA A 433 30.68 -20.51 32.96
N LYS A 434 31.76 -20.57 33.74
CA LYS A 434 32.37 -19.49 34.49
C LYS A 434 33.04 -18.47 33.58
N ALA A 435 32.99 -17.22 34.02
CA ALA A 435 33.78 -16.10 33.53
C ALA A 435 35.29 -16.40 33.53
N LYS A 436 36.00 -15.79 32.57
CA LYS A 436 37.36 -15.30 32.78
C LYS A 436 37.49 -13.89 32.18
N PRO A 437 37.98 -12.91 32.95
CA PRO A 437 38.19 -11.54 32.48
C PRO A 437 39.48 -11.47 31.64
N VAL A 438 39.50 -10.61 30.63
CA VAL A 438 40.75 -10.18 30.01
C VAL A 438 41.03 -8.76 30.45
N ASP A 439 42.21 -8.64 31.04
CA ASP A 439 42.75 -7.48 31.71
C ASP A 439 42.86 -6.22 30.84
N ALA A 440 42.60 -5.10 31.50
CA ALA A 440 42.98 -3.78 31.08
C ALA A 440 44.50 -3.60 31.17
N ALA A 441 45.17 -3.39 30.03
CA ALA A 441 46.54 -2.90 29.99
C ALA A 441 46.55 -1.39 29.73
N LYS A 442 46.77 -0.67 30.84
CA LYS A 442 47.15 0.73 30.95
C LYS A 442 48.50 0.95 30.25
N ALA A 443 48.59 1.90 29.33
CA ALA A 443 49.87 2.48 28.90
C ALA A 443 49.77 4.01 28.95
N LYS A 444 50.28 4.58 30.05
CA LYS A 444 50.69 5.99 30.14
C LYS A 444 52.21 6.02 29.99
N ALA A 445 52.72 6.74 29.01
CA ALA A 445 54.02 7.43 29.08
C ALA A 445 54.15 8.47 27.93
N LYS A 446 53.96 9.75 28.28
CA LYS A 446 54.72 10.92 27.76
C LYS A 446 56.14 10.85 28.41
N PRO A 447 57.21 11.62 28.04
CA PRO A 447 57.25 12.83 27.19
C PRO A 447 58.51 13.08 26.32
N ALA A 448 58.43 14.10 25.43
CA ALA A 448 59.47 15.08 25.03
C ALA A 448 58.83 15.97 23.94
N GLU A 449 58.59 17.29 24.05
CA GLU A 449 59.46 18.45 24.27
C GLU A 449 60.30 18.88 23.04
N THR A 450 60.11 20.16 22.68
CA THR A 450 60.95 21.10 21.89
C THR A 450 60.95 21.15 20.35
N GLY A 451 60.70 22.38 19.86
CA GLY A 451 61.23 22.98 18.61
C GLY A 451 60.28 22.90 17.40
N ARG A 452 59.80 23.99 16.78
CA ARG A 452 60.26 25.38 16.72
C ARG A 452 59.09 26.27 16.31
#